data_AF-A0A2W6AAN8-F1
#
_entry.id   AF-A0A2W6AAN8-F1
#
_cell.length_a   1.000
_cell.length_b   1.000
_cell.length_c   1.000
_cell.angle_alpha   90.00
_cell.angle_beta   90.00
_cell.angle_gamma   90.00
#
_symmetry.space_group_name_H-M   'P 1'
#
loop_
_entity.id
_entity.type
_entity.pdbx_description
1 polymer ?
#
loop_
_entity_poly.entity_id
_entity_poly.type
_entity_poly.pdbx_seq_one_letter_code
_entity_poly.pdbx_strand_id
1 'polypeptide(L)'
;MGVGHKSFVLVCALALAACTRKAAPSLFENNGATAAVQQITARLHPPVRVLKIAITPSSLSMLVQDPAAPTHVNEYRYSQVDLGFYQPTSVSGPEAVQPHLINPKLEENLFNLEGVDLAAVPGAVKEAIKQTALEGGGAVERIEIKRTVGILPRPENGDVEWMIAVRSPRETASAYADARGNVDRLDLSGTERAKNVNFTEGGTLLDQVLGRIRKTFGGNKPVFLKMSLERNRVWFQVRATEPPYKVKKQICDLNGLHGDVLGDLQEEMQPSLTELRDKMEHKGPVTEAQCFSLDEINWSKLPEMRKGAIQQMGGTVEIGEINLRRRVGYASPLAVEWEFITRRRFEEGFVQYDMKGKPLRFQLPLRPTLLPNQLEPENARVILNAIRDDFGPQTRLIGIELRKDQAWVTASPPGHPEKGWEYGYSLRDGMKVWSDTGVSRPDNDTQMINVEEVLKMVDALNDLKQKALAQATEGEIERVNFYRYRPRAQSKLLLIEFTVSKGIANTVGVTYDSTGRLVR
;
A
#
# COMPACT_ATOMS: atom_id res chain seq x y z
N MET A 1 -86.16 -52.02 17.06
CA MET A 1 -85.15 -53.09 16.93
C MET A 1 -84.54 -52.96 15.54
N GLY A 2 -83.22 -52.79 15.43
CA GLY A 2 -82.58 -52.80 14.12
C GLY A 2 -81.30 -51.98 14.03
N VAL A 3 -80.18 -52.66 14.27
CA VAL A 3 -78.88 -52.52 13.60
C VAL A 3 -78.13 -51.18 13.74
N GLY A 4 -77.07 -51.21 14.55
CA GLY A 4 -76.08 -50.16 14.65
C GLY A 4 -75.13 -50.09 13.45
N HIS A 5 -74.53 -48.92 13.27
CA HIS A 5 -73.29 -48.73 12.52
C HIS A 5 -72.33 -47.92 13.39
N LYS A 6 -71.21 -48.56 13.75
CA LYS A 6 -70.03 -47.91 14.33
C LYS A 6 -69.33 -47.16 13.20
N SER A 7 -69.31 -45.84 13.25
CA SER A 7 -68.39 -45.02 12.45
C SER A 7 -67.01 -45.05 13.10
N PHE A 8 -66.21 -46.02 12.68
CA PHE A 8 -64.75 -45.99 12.72
C PHE A 8 -64.31 -46.05 11.25
N VAL A 9 -63.11 -45.53 10.92
CA VAL A 9 -62.46 -45.48 9.58
C VAL A 9 -62.57 -44.12 8.89
N LEU A 10 -61.55 -43.25 9.04
CA LEU A 10 -60.41 -43.16 8.10
C LEU A 10 -59.63 -41.84 8.31
N VAL A 11 -58.81 -41.75 9.36
CA VAL A 11 -57.66 -40.85 9.39
C VAL A 11 -56.49 -41.64 8.81
N CYS A 12 -56.45 -41.76 7.48
CA CYS A 12 -55.31 -42.33 6.76
C CYS A 12 -54.88 -41.40 5.65
N ALA A 13 -53.61 -40.97 5.75
CA ALA A 13 -52.71 -40.73 4.63
C ALA A 13 -52.92 -39.46 3.78
N LEU A 14 -52.88 -38.29 4.42
CA LEU A 14 -52.36 -37.06 3.80
C LEU A 14 -51.08 -36.57 4.49
N ALA A 15 -50.30 -37.51 5.02
CA ALA A 15 -48.86 -37.37 5.13
C ALA A 15 -48.25 -37.71 3.76
N LEU A 16 -48.56 -36.90 2.75
CA LEU A 16 -47.72 -36.81 1.54
C LEU A 16 -46.39 -36.28 2.03
N ALA A 17 -45.52 -37.26 2.30
CA ALA A 17 -44.10 -37.15 2.47
C ALA A 17 -43.55 -35.88 1.83
N ALA A 18 -43.33 -34.86 2.65
CA ALA A 18 -42.23 -33.92 2.46
C ALA A 18 -40.92 -34.71 2.67
N CYS A 19 -40.69 -35.74 1.86
CA CYS A 19 -39.36 -36.27 1.63
C CYS A 19 -38.66 -35.17 0.84
N THR A 20 -38.03 -34.24 1.56
CA THR A 20 -37.04 -33.32 1.00
C THR A 20 -36.06 -34.19 0.23
N ARG A 21 -36.17 -34.18 -1.11
CA ARG A 21 -35.22 -34.90 -1.98
C ARG A 21 -33.83 -34.46 -1.57
N LYS A 22 -33.02 -35.41 -1.12
CA LYS A 22 -31.61 -35.17 -0.88
C LYS A 22 -31.01 -34.87 -2.26
N ALA A 23 -30.59 -33.62 -2.48
CA ALA A 23 -29.92 -33.22 -3.71
C ALA A 23 -28.75 -34.17 -4.00
N ALA A 24 -28.44 -34.37 -5.28
CA ALA A 24 -27.29 -35.17 -5.65
C ALA A 24 -26.01 -34.67 -4.94
N PRO A 25 -25.19 -35.57 -4.39
CA PRO A 25 -23.95 -35.17 -3.74
C PRO A 25 -23.07 -34.46 -4.75
N SER A 26 -22.67 -33.22 -4.41
CA SER A 26 -21.84 -32.38 -5.26
C SER A 26 -20.43 -32.96 -5.41
N LEU A 27 -19.76 -32.71 -6.53
CA LEU A 27 -18.33 -33.01 -6.71
C LEU A 27 -17.42 -32.27 -5.73
N PHE A 28 -17.94 -31.25 -5.06
CA PHE A 28 -17.28 -30.54 -3.98
C PHE A 28 -17.31 -31.29 -2.64
N GLU A 29 -18.07 -32.37 -2.53
CA GLU A 29 -18.26 -33.12 -1.30
C GLU A 29 -17.55 -34.49 -1.35
N ASN A 30 -17.13 -34.96 -0.17
CA ASN A 30 -16.48 -36.27 -0.02
C ASN A 30 -15.31 -36.45 -1.01
N ASN A 31 -15.23 -37.61 -1.67
CA ASN A 31 -14.21 -37.91 -2.67
C ASN A 31 -14.72 -37.68 -4.11
N GLY A 32 -15.72 -36.81 -4.33
CA GLY A 32 -16.37 -36.61 -5.62
C GLY A 32 -15.40 -36.22 -6.73
N ALA A 33 -14.61 -35.16 -6.51
CA ALA A 33 -13.58 -34.71 -7.46
C ALA A 33 -12.52 -35.80 -7.74
N THR A 34 -12.01 -36.47 -6.69
CA THR A 34 -11.04 -37.56 -6.82
C THR A 34 -11.58 -38.71 -7.65
N ALA A 35 -12.82 -39.15 -7.39
CA ALA A 35 -13.46 -40.23 -8.13
C ALA A 35 -13.69 -39.86 -9.61
N ALA A 36 -14.12 -38.61 -9.89
CA ALA A 36 -14.28 -38.12 -11.25
C ALA A 36 -12.97 -38.12 -12.04
N VAL A 37 -11.88 -37.65 -11.42
CA VAL A 37 -10.54 -37.67 -12.04
C VAL A 37 -10.06 -39.10 -12.26
N GLN A 38 -10.26 -40.02 -11.31
CA GLN A 38 -9.90 -41.43 -11.48
C GLN A 38 -10.56 -42.06 -12.71
N GLN A 39 -11.84 -41.74 -12.96
CA GLN A 39 -12.54 -42.24 -14.15
C GLN A 39 -12.00 -41.66 -15.46
N ILE A 40 -11.57 -40.40 -15.47
CA ILE A 40 -10.89 -39.80 -16.64
C ILE A 40 -9.51 -40.44 -16.84
N THR A 41 -8.70 -40.54 -15.78
CA THR A 41 -7.32 -41.06 -15.86
C THR A 41 -7.25 -42.53 -16.24
N ALA A 42 -8.32 -43.31 -16.01
CA ALA A 42 -8.40 -44.69 -16.51
C ALA A 42 -8.34 -44.80 -18.04
N ARG A 43 -8.52 -43.69 -18.78
CA ARG A 43 -8.39 -43.61 -20.25
C ARG A 43 -7.07 -42.98 -20.72
N LEU A 44 -6.19 -42.60 -19.80
CA LEU A 44 -4.96 -41.86 -20.07
C LEU A 44 -3.73 -42.70 -19.77
N HIS A 45 -2.64 -42.43 -20.48
CA HIS A 45 -1.34 -43.02 -20.18
C HIS A 45 -0.56 -42.11 -19.21
N PRO A 46 0.05 -42.65 -18.14
CA PRO A 46 0.92 -41.86 -17.27
C PRO A 46 2.27 -41.55 -17.95
N PRO A 47 2.95 -40.42 -17.58
CA PRO A 47 2.50 -39.40 -16.63
C PRO A 47 1.43 -38.47 -17.22
N VAL A 48 0.41 -38.12 -16.41
CA VAL A 48 -0.68 -37.24 -16.85
C VAL A 48 -0.31 -35.78 -16.63
N ARG A 49 -0.02 -35.08 -17.73
CA ARG A 49 0.33 -33.65 -17.79
C ARG A 49 -0.92 -32.82 -18.10
N VAL A 50 -1.27 -31.92 -17.20
CA VAL A 50 -2.55 -31.19 -17.21
C VAL A 50 -2.30 -29.70 -17.38
N LEU A 51 -3.07 -29.07 -18.24
CA LEU A 51 -3.08 -27.62 -18.43
C LEU A 51 -4.06 -26.94 -17.47
N LYS A 52 -5.25 -27.53 -17.30
CA LYS A 52 -6.35 -26.99 -16.50
C LYS A 52 -7.28 -28.10 -16.02
N ILE A 53 -7.75 -27.97 -14.78
CA ILE A 53 -8.90 -28.72 -14.26
C ILE A 53 -10.00 -27.71 -13.92
N ALA A 54 -11.23 -27.97 -14.35
CA ALA A 54 -12.40 -27.18 -13.97
C ALA A 54 -13.45 -28.09 -13.32
N ILE A 55 -13.90 -27.73 -12.12
CA ILE A 55 -14.86 -28.50 -11.33
C ILE A 55 -16.07 -27.63 -11.06
N THR A 56 -17.26 -28.15 -11.35
CA THR A 56 -18.56 -27.58 -10.95
C THR A 56 -19.26 -28.58 -10.01
N PRO A 57 -20.41 -28.26 -9.41
CA PRO A 57 -21.12 -29.21 -8.55
C PRO A 57 -21.42 -30.57 -9.20
N SER A 58 -21.58 -30.63 -10.52
CA SER A 58 -22.02 -31.85 -11.23
C SER A 58 -21.13 -32.25 -12.40
N SER A 59 -20.04 -31.53 -12.68
CA SER A 59 -19.15 -31.87 -13.79
C SER A 59 -17.70 -31.54 -13.49
N LEU A 60 -16.79 -32.28 -14.11
CA LEU A 60 -15.36 -32.01 -14.09
C LEU A 60 -14.80 -32.08 -15.51
N SER A 61 -14.00 -31.10 -15.92
CA SER A 61 -13.24 -31.18 -17.18
C SER A 61 -11.74 -31.02 -16.95
N MET A 62 -10.96 -31.73 -17.76
CA MET A 62 -9.50 -31.71 -17.73
C MET A 62 -8.96 -31.47 -19.13
N LEU A 63 -8.09 -30.47 -19.26
CA LEU A 63 -7.28 -30.24 -20.45
C LEU A 63 -5.94 -30.95 -20.27
N VAL A 64 -5.70 -32.01 -21.02
CA VAL A 64 -4.56 -32.93 -20.86
C VAL A 64 -3.69 -32.91 -22.11
N GLN A 65 -2.37 -32.87 -21.94
CA GLN A 65 -1.43 -32.98 -23.06
C GLN A 65 -1.55 -34.33 -23.75
N ASP A 66 -1.53 -34.34 -25.09
CA ASP A 66 -1.44 -35.57 -25.86
C ASP A 66 0.02 -36.08 -25.86
N PRO A 67 0.34 -37.25 -25.28
CA PRO A 67 1.70 -37.77 -25.28
C PRO A 67 2.22 -38.12 -26.68
N ALA A 68 1.33 -38.42 -27.64
CA ALA A 68 1.71 -38.68 -29.03
C ALA A 68 1.91 -37.38 -29.84
N ALA A 69 1.34 -36.27 -29.37
CA ALA A 69 1.48 -34.95 -29.98
C ALA A 69 1.67 -33.88 -28.88
N PRO A 70 2.90 -33.71 -28.33
CA PRO A 70 3.14 -32.89 -27.14
C PRO A 70 2.73 -31.41 -27.24
N THR A 71 2.56 -30.89 -28.46
CA THR A 71 2.06 -29.53 -28.71
C THR A 71 0.53 -29.42 -28.67
N HIS A 72 -0.19 -30.53 -28.55
CA HIS A 72 -1.65 -30.59 -28.55
C HIS A 72 -2.20 -30.90 -27.16
N VAL A 73 -3.40 -30.41 -26.91
CA VAL A 73 -4.14 -30.61 -25.67
C VAL A 73 -5.53 -31.14 -26.04
N ASN A 74 -5.95 -32.18 -25.32
CA ASN A 74 -7.27 -32.78 -25.47
C ASN A 74 -8.10 -32.52 -24.20
N GLU A 75 -9.37 -32.21 -24.36
CA GLU A 75 -10.33 -32.13 -23.26
C GLU A 75 -10.96 -33.50 -22.99
N TYR A 76 -11.04 -33.83 -21.71
CA TYR A 76 -11.84 -34.93 -21.18
C TYR A 76 -12.87 -34.35 -20.22
N ARG A 77 -14.09 -34.87 -20.28
CA ARG A 77 -15.19 -34.40 -19.41
C ARG A 77 -15.82 -35.57 -18.67
N TYR A 78 -16.05 -35.34 -17.40
CA TYR A 78 -16.88 -36.16 -16.53
C TYR A 78 -18.14 -35.38 -16.19
N SER A 79 -19.31 -36.03 -16.26
CA SER A 79 -20.58 -35.42 -15.87
C SER A 79 -21.44 -36.35 -15.03
N GLN A 80 -22.11 -35.77 -14.04
CA GLN A 80 -23.17 -36.38 -13.24
C GLN A 80 -24.49 -35.72 -13.62
N VAL A 81 -25.45 -36.53 -14.04
CA VAL A 81 -26.81 -36.05 -14.31
C VAL A 81 -27.70 -36.48 -13.15
N ASP A 82 -28.39 -35.54 -12.52
CA ASP A 82 -29.37 -35.86 -11.48
C ASP A 82 -30.73 -36.19 -12.13
N LEU A 83 -31.09 -37.47 -12.13
CA LEU A 83 -32.42 -37.95 -12.55
C LEU A 83 -33.30 -38.31 -11.34
N GLY A 84 -33.04 -37.72 -10.18
CA GLY A 84 -33.83 -37.83 -8.96
C GLY A 84 -33.57 -39.08 -8.12
N PHE A 85 -33.66 -40.28 -8.70
CA PHE A 85 -33.42 -41.56 -8.02
C PHE A 85 -32.22 -42.33 -8.57
N TYR A 86 -31.64 -41.85 -9.66
CA TYR A 86 -30.49 -42.43 -10.33
C TYR A 86 -29.56 -41.30 -10.79
N GLN A 87 -28.26 -41.51 -10.65
CA GLN A 87 -27.24 -40.54 -10.99
C GLN A 87 -26.27 -41.16 -11.98
N PRO A 88 -26.64 -41.27 -13.27
CA PRO A 88 -25.71 -41.76 -14.26
C PRO A 88 -24.51 -40.83 -14.34
N THR A 89 -23.33 -41.45 -14.37
CA THR A 89 -22.05 -40.79 -14.60
C THR A 89 -21.60 -41.09 -16.02
N SER A 90 -21.01 -40.12 -16.71
CA SER A 90 -20.42 -40.35 -18.04
C SER A 90 -19.05 -39.70 -18.16
N VAL A 91 -18.17 -40.34 -18.93
CA VAL A 91 -16.87 -39.79 -19.34
C VAL A 91 -16.82 -39.69 -20.86
N SER A 92 -16.56 -38.49 -21.38
CA SER A 92 -16.39 -38.18 -22.81
C SER A 92 -15.00 -37.59 -23.11
N GLY A 93 -14.61 -37.60 -24.38
CA GLY A 93 -13.29 -37.22 -24.88
C GLY A 93 -12.49 -38.43 -25.44
N PRO A 94 -11.33 -38.20 -26.07
CA PRO A 94 -10.67 -36.91 -26.24
C PRO A 94 -11.37 -35.99 -27.25
N GLU A 95 -11.48 -34.71 -26.90
CA GLU A 95 -11.86 -33.64 -27.83
C GLU A 95 -10.65 -32.70 -28.01
N ALA A 96 -10.19 -32.50 -29.25
CA ALA A 96 -9.03 -31.65 -29.51
C ALA A 96 -9.34 -30.18 -29.19
N VAL A 97 -8.47 -29.52 -28.42
CA VAL A 97 -8.61 -28.11 -28.03
C VAL A 97 -7.35 -27.34 -28.38
N GLN A 98 -7.53 -26.17 -28.98
CA GLN A 98 -6.43 -25.21 -29.19
C GLN A 98 -6.38 -24.22 -28.02
N PRO A 99 -5.39 -24.35 -27.10
CA PRO A 99 -5.34 -23.48 -25.94
C PRO A 99 -4.90 -22.06 -26.33
N HIS A 100 -5.59 -21.06 -25.79
CA HIS A 100 -5.18 -19.66 -25.89
C HIS A 100 -4.37 -19.31 -24.64
N LEU A 101 -3.04 -19.36 -24.75
CA LEU A 101 -2.12 -19.18 -23.62
C LEU A 101 -1.55 -17.76 -23.58
N ILE A 102 -1.47 -17.18 -22.38
CA ILE A 102 -0.77 -15.91 -22.14
C ILE A 102 0.75 -16.11 -22.30
N ASN A 103 1.30 -17.16 -21.68
CA ASN A 103 2.64 -17.64 -22.00
C ASN A 103 2.52 -18.66 -23.14
N PRO A 104 3.03 -18.38 -24.35
CA PRO A 104 2.83 -19.24 -25.52
C PRO A 104 3.48 -20.63 -25.40
N LYS A 105 4.39 -20.84 -24.44
CA LYS A 105 5.07 -22.12 -24.24
C LYS A 105 4.19 -23.08 -23.44
N LEU A 106 3.53 -24.01 -24.14
CA LEU A 106 2.62 -24.98 -23.52
C LEU A 106 3.27 -25.72 -22.33
N GLU A 107 4.50 -26.22 -22.48
CA GLU A 107 5.20 -26.97 -21.43
C GLU A 107 5.31 -26.24 -20.09
N GLU A 108 5.49 -24.93 -20.12
CA GLU A 108 5.61 -24.13 -18.90
C GLU A 108 4.25 -23.92 -18.21
N ASN A 109 3.13 -24.08 -18.93
CA ASN A 109 1.77 -23.96 -18.40
C ASN A 109 1.24 -25.30 -17.83
N LEU A 110 1.88 -26.41 -18.17
CA LEU A 110 1.48 -27.75 -17.71
C LEU A 110 1.94 -28.03 -16.28
N PHE A 111 1.16 -28.84 -15.56
CA PHE A 111 1.53 -29.41 -14.27
C PHE A 111 1.25 -30.92 -14.23
N ASN A 112 1.95 -31.63 -13.35
CA ASN A 112 1.70 -33.06 -13.15
C ASN A 112 0.46 -33.23 -12.28
N LEU A 113 -0.50 -34.07 -12.71
CA LEU A 113 -1.74 -34.30 -11.96
C LEU A 113 -1.48 -34.80 -10.53
N GLU A 114 -0.46 -35.65 -10.35
CA GLU A 114 -0.04 -36.19 -9.05
C GLU A 114 0.44 -35.11 -8.06
N GLY A 115 0.79 -33.92 -8.56
CA GLY A 115 1.17 -32.77 -7.72
C GLY A 115 -0.01 -32.02 -7.11
N VAL A 116 -1.26 -32.41 -7.40
CA VAL A 116 -2.48 -31.73 -6.93
C VAL A 116 -3.29 -32.65 -6.03
N ASP A 117 -3.55 -32.22 -4.79
CA ASP A 117 -4.33 -32.98 -3.82
C ASP A 117 -5.84 -32.75 -4.00
N LEU A 118 -6.44 -33.46 -4.94
CA LEU A 118 -7.89 -33.34 -5.19
C LEU A 118 -8.76 -33.86 -4.02
N ALA A 119 -8.19 -34.61 -3.07
CA ALA A 119 -8.93 -35.01 -1.87
C ALA A 119 -9.14 -33.83 -0.91
N ALA A 120 -8.38 -32.74 -1.05
CA ALA A 120 -8.55 -31.52 -0.26
C ALA A 120 -9.73 -30.64 -0.71
N VAL A 121 -10.40 -30.94 -1.83
CA VAL A 121 -11.51 -30.15 -2.38
C VAL A 121 -12.61 -29.82 -1.35
N PRO A 122 -13.16 -30.76 -0.56
CA PRO A 122 -14.19 -30.43 0.43
C PRO A 122 -13.70 -29.50 1.53
N GLY A 123 -12.45 -29.66 1.97
CA GLY A 123 -11.81 -28.80 2.96
C GLY A 123 -11.63 -27.38 2.43
N ALA A 124 -11.09 -27.25 1.21
CA ALA A 124 -10.89 -25.97 0.53
C ALA A 124 -12.22 -25.23 0.29
N VAL A 125 -13.28 -25.94 -0.14
CA VAL A 125 -14.63 -25.39 -0.33
C VAL A 125 -15.20 -24.84 0.98
N LYS A 126 -15.12 -25.62 2.06
CA LYS A 126 -15.59 -25.19 3.38
C LYS A 126 -14.84 -23.95 3.87
N GLU A 127 -13.52 -23.93 3.71
CA GLU A 127 -12.70 -22.79 4.15
C GLU A 127 -12.94 -21.56 3.26
N ALA A 128 -13.10 -21.73 1.94
CA ALA A 128 -13.45 -20.65 1.02
C ALA A 128 -14.79 -20.00 1.37
N ILE A 129 -15.86 -20.78 1.61
CA ILE A 129 -17.17 -20.24 2.03
C ILE A 129 -17.05 -19.49 3.36
N LYS A 130 -16.33 -20.07 4.32
CA LYS A 130 -16.12 -19.48 5.65
C LYS A 130 -15.33 -18.17 5.57
N GLN A 131 -14.25 -18.12 4.80
CA GLN A 131 -13.40 -16.94 4.71
C GLN A 131 -14.01 -15.83 3.85
N THR A 132 -14.70 -16.19 2.77
CA THR A 132 -15.43 -15.21 1.95
C THR A 132 -16.59 -14.61 2.73
N ALA A 133 -17.29 -15.40 3.54
CA ALA A 133 -18.34 -14.94 4.46
C ALA A 133 -19.36 -14.01 3.78
N LEU A 134 -19.85 -14.43 2.61
CA LEU A 134 -20.81 -13.65 1.81
C LEU A 134 -22.13 -13.44 2.56
N GLU A 135 -22.71 -12.25 2.40
CA GLU A 135 -24.03 -11.91 2.93
C GLU A 135 -25.09 -12.86 2.37
N GLY A 136 -25.93 -13.40 3.27
CA GLY A 136 -26.98 -14.38 2.92
C GLY A 136 -26.48 -15.81 2.73
N GLY A 137 -25.19 -16.07 2.96
CA GLY A 137 -24.56 -17.38 2.75
C GLY A 137 -24.05 -17.54 1.32
N GLY A 138 -22.82 -18.03 1.18
CA GLY A 138 -22.19 -18.31 -0.11
C GLY A 138 -22.17 -19.80 -0.44
N ALA A 139 -22.23 -20.12 -1.72
CA ALA A 139 -21.95 -21.46 -2.25
C ALA A 139 -20.83 -21.38 -3.29
N VAL A 140 -20.01 -22.43 -3.36
CA VAL A 140 -19.01 -22.54 -4.44
C VAL A 140 -19.74 -22.89 -5.74
N GLU A 141 -19.50 -22.11 -6.78
CA GLU A 141 -20.04 -22.39 -8.13
C GLU A 141 -19.03 -23.17 -8.98
N ARG A 142 -17.74 -22.90 -8.80
CA ARG A 142 -16.67 -23.43 -9.64
C ARG A 142 -15.33 -23.42 -8.94
N ILE A 143 -14.53 -24.45 -9.19
CA ILE A 143 -13.10 -24.48 -8.88
C ILE A 143 -12.33 -24.59 -10.20
N GLU A 144 -11.36 -23.72 -10.41
CA GLU A 144 -10.38 -23.83 -11.50
C GLU A 144 -8.99 -24.09 -10.94
N ILE A 145 -8.30 -25.13 -11.41
CA ILE A 145 -6.93 -25.46 -11.02
C ILE A 145 -6.04 -25.31 -12.24
N LYS A 146 -5.04 -24.44 -12.16
CA LYS A 146 -4.07 -24.17 -13.23
C LYS A 146 -2.80 -23.54 -12.64
N ARG A 147 -1.74 -23.43 -13.43
CA ARG A 147 -0.59 -22.59 -13.04
C ARG A 147 -0.98 -21.11 -13.03
N THR A 148 -0.50 -20.36 -12.06
CA THR A 148 -0.62 -18.89 -12.07
C THR A 148 0.21 -18.31 -13.22
N VAL A 149 -0.25 -17.24 -13.85
CA VAL A 149 0.51 -16.55 -14.89
C VAL A 149 0.82 -15.13 -14.42
N GLY A 150 2.09 -14.84 -14.19
CA GLY A 150 2.60 -13.48 -14.08
C GLY A 150 2.73 -12.87 -15.47
N ILE A 151 2.27 -11.64 -15.68
CA ILE A 151 2.30 -10.98 -17.00
C ILE A 151 3.55 -10.10 -17.18
N LEU A 152 4.15 -9.67 -16.07
CA LEU A 152 5.21 -8.66 -16.04
C LEU A 152 6.42 -9.15 -15.23
N PRO A 153 7.65 -8.75 -15.62
CA PRO A 153 8.00 -7.97 -16.82
C PRO A 153 7.88 -8.79 -18.13
N ARG A 154 7.77 -10.11 -18.02
CA ARG A 154 7.46 -11.03 -19.12
C ARG A 154 6.49 -12.11 -18.62
N PRO A 155 5.70 -12.74 -19.50
CA PRO A 155 4.85 -13.87 -19.12
C PRO A 155 5.66 -15.01 -18.51
N GLU A 156 5.42 -15.31 -17.23
CA GLU A 156 6.03 -16.43 -16.51
C GLU A 156 4.95 -17.23 -15.79
N ASN A 157 5.11 -18.56 -15.80
CA ASN A 157 4.20 -19.44 -15.08
C ASN A 157 4.73 -19.69 -13.66
N GLY A 158 3.89 -19.41 -12.68
CA GLY A 158 4.15 -19.73 -11.28
C GLY A 158 3.65 -21.12 -10.90
N ASP A 159 3.43 -21.31 -9.60
CA ASP A 159 2.95 -22.56 -9.02
C ASP A 159 1.49 -22.87 -9.39
N VAL A 160 1.04 -24.09 -9.08
CA VAL A 160 -0.37 -24.48 -9.26
C VAL A 160 -1.21 -23.80 -8.19
N GLU A 161 -2.26 -23.10 -8.63
CA GLU A 161 -3.22 -22.40 -7.80
C GLU A 161 -4.64 -22.83 -8.16
N TRP A 162 -5.50 -22.89 -7.14
CA TRP A 162 -6.91 -23.16 -7.26
C TRP A 162 -7.65 -21.83 -7.11
N MET A 163 -8.43 -21.43 -8.09
CA MET A 163 -9.39 -20.34 -7.97
C MET A 163 -10.77 -20.92 -7.67
N ILE A 164 -11.29 -20.65 -6.47
CA ILE A 164 -12.57 -21.13 -5.96
C ILE A 164 -13.56 -19.96 -6.02
N ALA A 165 -14.48 -19.98 -6.98
CA ALA A 165 -15.50 -18.97 -7.14
C ALA A 165 -16.66 -19.22 -6.15
N VAL A 166 -16.91 -18.26 -5.26
CA VAL A 166 -17.98 -18.29 -4.26
C VAL A 166 -19.01 -17.21 -4.60
N ARG A 167 -20.29 -17.57 -4.57
CA ARG A 167 -21.39 -16.66 -4.89
C ARG A 167 -22.54 -16.76 -3.90
N SER A 168 -23.16 -15.62 -3.62
CA SER A 168 -24.49 -15.51 -3.01
C SER A 168 -25.44 -14.80 -3.98
N PRO A 169 -26.74 -14.67 -3.68
CA PRO A 169 -27.66 -13.94 -4.55
C PRO A 169 -27.26 -12.48 -4.83
N ARG A 170 -26.42 -11.86 -3.99
CA ARG A 170 -26.04 -10.44 -4.08
C ARG A 170 -24.55 -10.18 -4.15
N GLU A 171 -23.71 -11.14 -3.77
CA GLU A 171 -22.26 -10.95 -3.70
C GLU A 171 -21.51 -12.05 -4.45
N THR A 172 -20.31 -11.71 -4.90
CA THR A 172 -19.36 -12.65 -5.49
C THR A 172 -17.99 -12.45 -4.88
N ALA A 173 -17.28 -13.54 -4.67
CA ALA A 173 -15.88 -13.52 -4.24
C ALA A 173 -15.13 -14.70 -4.86
N SER A 174 -13.81 -14.60 -4.85
CA SER A 174 -12.94 -15.75 -5.12
C SER A 174 -12.08 -16.05 -3.90
N ALA A 175 -11.79 -17.32 -3.66
CA ALA A 175 -10.73 -17.75 -2.78
C ALA A 175 -9.65 -18.42 -3.61
N TYR A 176 -8.40 -18.28 -3.21
CA TYR A 176 -7.25 -18.88 -3.86
C TYR A 176 -6.58 -19.85 -2.91
N ALA A 177 -6.23 -21.02 -3.42
CA ALA A 177 -5.55 -22.06 -2.66
C ALA A 177 -4.35 -22.63 -3.40
N ASP A 178 -3.38 -23.14 -2.67
CA ASP A 178 -2.23 -23.85 -3.23
C ASP A 178 -2.63 -25.22 -3.84
N ALA A 179 -1.66 -25.92 -4.44
CA ALA A 179 -1.86 -27.26 -5.01
C ALA A 179 -2.39 -28.32 -4.02
N ARG A 180 -2.30 -28.04 -2.70
CA ARG A 180 -2.77 -28.90 -1.61
C ARG A 180 -4.14 -28.47 -1.06
N GLY A 181 -4.77 -27.46 -1.66
CA GLY A 181 -6.07 -26.94 -1.23
C GLY A 181 -6.02 -26.04 0.01
N ASN A 182 -4.85 -25.53 0.40
CA ASN A 182 -4.76 -24.56 1.50
C ASN A 182 -5.15 -23.15 1.01
N VAL A 183 -6.30 -22.64 1.47
CA VAL A 183 -6.78 -21.29 1.12
C VAL A 183 -5.96 -20.22 1.84
N ASP A 184 -5.24 -19.37 1.09
CA ASP A 184 -4.31 -18.37 1.62
C ASP A 184 -4.59 -16.93 1.15
N ARG A 185 -5.38 -16.75 0.08
CA ARG A 185 -5.73 -15.45 -0.48
C ARG A 185 -7.21 -15.39 -0.88
N LEU A 186 -7.78 -14.19 -0.83
CA LEU A 186 -9.17 -13.93 -1.24
C LEU A 186 -9.21 -12.81 -2.29
N ASP A 187 -10.27 -12.77 -3.07
CA ASP A 187 -10.72 -11.57 -3.79
C ASP A 187 -12.17 -11.30 -3.38
N LEU A 188 -12.32 -10.26 -2.56
CA LEU A 188 -13.59 -9.82 -1.99
C LEU A 188 -14.16 -8.58 -2.70
N SER A 189 -13.58 -8.16 -3.82
CA SER A 189 -13.97 -6.94 -4.54
C SER A 189 -15.46 -6.90 -4.93
N GLY A 190 -16.09 -8.06 -5.11
CA GLY A 190 -17.52 -8.21 -5.39
C GLY A 190 -18.45 -8.25 -4.18
N THR A 191 -17.98 -7.86 -2.98
CA THR A 191 -18.76 -7.88 -1.73
C THR A 191 -19.12 -6.47 -1.24
N GLU A 192 -20.25 -6.31 -0.57
CA GLU A 192 -20.62 -5.06 0.13
C GLU A 192 -19.63 -4.73 1.24
N ARG A 193 -19.06 -5.75 1.89
CA ARG A 193 -17.97 -5.57 2.85
C ARG A 193 -16.78 -4.84 2.24
N ALA A 194 -16.36 -5.20 1.02
CA ALA A 194 -15.24 -4.53 0.36
C ALA A 194 -15.57 -3.13 -0.18
N LYS A 195 -16.84 -2.83 -0.50
CA LYS A 195 -17.26 -1.46 -0.89
C LYS A 195 -17.28 -0.51 0.31
N ASN A 196 -17.64 -1.03 1.47
CA ASN A 196 -17.86 -0.25 2.68
C ASN A 196 -16.68 -0.25 3.66
N VAL A 197 -15.59 -0.98 3.35
CA VAL A 197 -14.39 -0.96 4.20
C VAL A 197 -13.82 0.45 4.29
N ASN A 198 -13.41 0.82 5.50
CA ASN A 198 -12.64 2.04 5.78
C ASN A 198 -11.63 1.80 6.90
N PHE A 199 -10.40 1.41 6.58
CA PHE A 199 -9.39 1.17 7.61
C PHE A 199 -8.97 2.44 8.37
N THR A 200 -9.24 3.64 7.82
CA THR A 200 -8.99 4.90 8.53
C THR A 200 -9.89 5.09 9.76
N GLU A 201 -11.02 4.36 9.83
CA GLU A 201 -11.96 4.41 10.96
C GLU A 201 -11.56 3.46 12.11
N GLY A 202 -10.59 2.58 11.89
CA GLY A 202 -10.20 1.56 12.85
C GLY A 202 -11.20 0.40 12.92
N GLY A 203 -11.37 -0.14 14.13
CA GLY A 203 -12.31 -1.23 14.40
C GLY A 203 -11.83 -2.62 13.97
N THR A 204 -12.75 -3.58 14.03
CA THR A 204 -12.44 -5.02 13.94
C THR A 204 -11.80 -5.43 12.61
N LEU A 205 -12.15 -4.77 11.50
CA LEU A 205 -11.55 -5.06 10.20
C LEU A 205 -10.09 -4.63 10.14
N LEU A 206 -9.76 -3.45 10.69
CA LEU A 206 -8.35 -3.04 10.83
C LEU A 206 -7.61 -3.99 11.77
N ASP A 207 -8.20 -4.38 12.90
CA ASP A 207 -7.57 -5.31 13.84
C ASP A 207 -7.21 -6.66 13.19
N GLN A 208 -8.09 -7.18 12.32
CA GLN A 208 -7.85 -8.40 11.55
C GLN A 208 -6.68 -8.24 10.56
N VAL A 209 -6.63 -7.12 9.83
CA VAL A 209 -5.51 -6.78 8.93
C VAL A 209 -4.20 -6.65 9.69
N LEU A 210 -4.18 -5.89 10.79
CA LEU A 210 -3.02 -5.76 11.65
C LEU A 210 -2.59 -7.10 12.25
N GLY A 211 -3.54 -7.97 12.63
CA GLY A 211 -3.26 -9.34 13.08
C GLY A 211 -2.54 -10.18 12.03
N ARG A 212 -2.91 -10.06 10.75
CA ARG A 212 -2.21 -10.71 9.64
C ARG A 212 -0.80 -10.15 9.48
N ILE A 213 -0.63 -8.83 9.50
CA ILE A 213 0.69 -8.20 9.41
C ILE A 213 1.58 -8.65 10.59
N ARG A 214 1.06 -8.67 11.82
CA ARG A 214 1.77 -9.18 13.01
C ARG A 214 2.22 -10.63 12.86
N LYS A 215 1.36 -11.50 12.32
CA LYS A 215 1.70 -12.91 12.09
C LYS A 215 2.88 -13.08 11.13
N THR A 216 2.99 -12.22 10.12
CA THR A 216 4.05 -12.30 9.10
C THR A 216 5.35 -11.63 9.53
N PHE A 217 5.28 -10.41 10.09
CA PHE A 217 6.46 -9.58 10.34
C PHE A 217 6.86 -9.48 11.82
N GLY A 218 6.02 -9.97 12.73
CA GLY A 218 6.15 -9.80 14.18
C GLY A 218 5.54 -8.47 14.66
N GLY A 219 4.87 -8.49 15.81
CA GLY A 219 4.26 -7.28 16.40
C GLY A 219 5.25 -6.40 17.16
N ASN A 220 6.21 -7.02 17.85
CA ASN A 220 7.17 -6.37 18.74
C ASN A 220 8.52 -6.04 18.08
N LYS A 221 8.70 -6.39 16.80
CA LYS A 221 9.94 -6.14 16.06
C LYS A 221 9.88 -4.77 15.38
N PRO A 222 10.88 -3.89 15.57
CA PRO A 222 10.96 -2.62 14.86
C PRO A 222 11.42 -2.86 13.40
N VAL A 223 10.47 -3.18 12.53
CA VAL A 223 10.72 -3.48 11.11
C VAL A 223 10.00 -2.54 10.16
N PHE A 224 9.02 -1.77 10.63
CA PHE A 224 8.22 -0.88 9.79
C PHE A 224 8.87 0.49 9.70
N LEU A 225 9.13 0.99 8.50
CA LEU A 225 9.65 2.36 8.30
C LEU A 225 8.50 3.35 8.17
N LYS A 226 7.49 2.94 7.41
CA LYS A 226 6.29 3.70 7.09
C LYS A 226 5.11 2.76 6.99
N MET A 227 3.96 3.20 7.49
CA MET A 227 2.68 2.55 7.29
C MET A 227 1.65 3.62 6.90
N SER A 228 0.80 3.31 5.94
CA SER A 228 -0.29 4.16 5.49
C SER A 228 -1.59 3.37 5.55
N LEU A 229 -2.56 3.91 6.30
CA LEU A 229 -3.93 3.42 6.29
C LEU A 229 -4.72 4.23 5.26
N GLU A 230 -5.23 3.56 4.26
CA GLU A 230 -6.20 4.10 3.32
C GLU A 230 -7.57 3.48 3.60
N ARG A 231 -8.61 3.94 2.88
CA ARG A 231 -9.96 3.38 3.03
C ARG A 231 -9.98 1.86 2.86
N ASN A 232 -9.35 1.35 1.81
CA ASN A 232 -9.47 -0.06 1.41
C ASN A 232 -8.20 -0.90 1.55
N ARG A 233 -7.10 -0.32 2.02
CA ARG A 233 -5.84 -1.05 2.21
C ARG A 233 -4.95 -0.44 3.28
N VAL A 234 -4.03 -1.25 3.79
CA VAL A 234 -2.90 -0.83 4.60
C VAL A 234 -1.64 -1.06 3.77
N TRP A 235 -1.01 0.02 3.30
CA TRP A 235 0.26 -0.03 2.60
C TRP A 235 1.40 0.22 3.58
N PHE A 236 2.51 -0.49 3.46
CA PHE A 236 3.64 -0.28 4.36
C PHE A 236 4.99 -0.68 3.76
N GLN A 237 6.04 -0.11 4.35
CA GLN A 237 7.43 -0.39 4.05
C GLN A 237 8.07 -1.12 5.23
N VAL A 238 8.66 -2.28 4.97
CA VAL A 238 9.41 -3.06 5.97
C VAL A 238 10.87 -3.22 5.57
N ARG A 239 11.75 -3.16 6.57
CA ARG A 239 13.15 -3.54 6.41
C ARG A 239 13.24 -5.02 6.04
N ALA A 240 13.85 -5.35 4.91
CA ALA A 240 14.13 -6.73 4.55
C ALA A 240 15.06 -7.37 5.59
N THR A 241 14.91 -8.67 5.83
CA THR A 241 15.86 -9.42 6.66
C THR A 241 17.20 -9.58 5.93
N GLU A 242 17.15 -9.89 4.63
CA GLU A 242 18.33 -10.06 3.80
C GLU A 242 18.07 -9.57 2.35
N PRO A 243 18.91 -8.68 1.81
CA PRO A 243 19.88 -7.86 2.53
C PRO A 243 19.20 -6.77 3.38
N PRO A 244 19.71 -6.44 4.58
CA PRO A 244 19.01 -5.59 5.57
C PRO A 244 18.87 -4.11 5.17
N TYR A 245 19.53 -3.69 4.10
CA TYR A 245 19.40 -2.34 3.54
C TYR A 245 18.26 -2.21 2.53
N LYS A 246 17.63 -3.31 2.09
CA LYS A 246 16.48 -3.24 1.18
C LYS A 246 15.19 -3.00 1.97
N VAL A 247 14.32 -2.19 1.39
CA VAL A 247 12.94 -2.02 1.85
C VAL A 247 12.04 -2.88 0.98
N LYS A 248 11.09 -3.59 1.59
CA LYS A 248 10.00 -4.25 0.86
C LYS A 248 8.74 -3.43 1.03
N LYS A 249 8.06 -3.15 -0.08
CA LYS A 249 6.72 -2.57 -0.09
C LYS A 249 5.70 -3.68 -0.04
N GLN A 250 4.69 -3.50 0.80
CA GLN A 250 3.66 -4.50 1.04
C GLN A 250 2.31 -3.81 1.16
N ILE A 251 1.28 -4.53 0.73
CA ILE A 251 -0.11 -4.13 0.87
C ILE A 251 -0.80 -5.24 1.66
N CYS A 252 -1.57 -4.85 2.68
CA CYS A 252 -2.51 -5.74 3.34
C CYS A 252 -3.91 -5.12 3.32
N ASP A 253 -4.86 -5.81 2.73
CA ASP A 253 -6.25 -5.40 2.62
C ASP A 253 -7.18 -6.57 3.00
N LEU A 254 -8.45 -6.52 2.61
CA LEU A 254 -9.37 -7.63 2.86
C LEU A 254 -8.93 -8.92 2.14
N ASN A 255 -8.24 -8.81 1.01
CA ASN A 255 -7.80 -9.90 0.15
C ASN A 255 -6.56 -10.62 0.69
N GLY A 256 -5.83 -10.00 1.62
CA GLY A 256 -4.69 -10.61 2.32
C GLY A 256 -3.45 -9.73 2.23
N LEU A 257 -2.30 -10.32 2.54
CA LEU A 257 -0.99 -9.67 2.45
C LEU A 257 -0.35 -10.01 1.10
N HIS A 258 0.11 -9.01 0.36
CA HIS A 258 0.79 -9.19 -0.92
C HIS A 258 1.82 -8.08 -1.17
N GLY A 259 2.76 -8.34 -2.09
CA GLY A 259 3.71 -7.32 -2.54
C GLY A 259 3.01 -6.20 -3.32
N ASP A 260 3.58 -5.00 -3.27
CA ASP A 260 3.13 -3.88 -4.10
C ASP A 260 3.69 -4.04 -5.52
N VAL A 261 3.15 -4.99 -6.28
CA VAL A 261 3.67 -5.38 -7.60
C VAL A 261 3.74 -4.18 -8.54
N LEU A 262 2.77 -3.26 -8.50
CA LEU A 262 2.79 -2.04 -9.30
C LEU A 262 3.89 -1.07 -8.84
N GLY A 263 4.08 -0.95 -7.52
CA GLY A 263 5.21 -0.22 -6.95
C GLY A 263 6.53 -0.80 -7.44
N ASP A 264 6.74 -2.10 -7.26
CA ASP A 264 7.96 -2.80 -7.65
C ASP A 264 8.23 -2.72 -9.18
N LEU A 265 7.18 -2.79 -10.00
CA LEU A 265 7.28 -2.61 -11.45
C LEU A 265 7.63 -1.18 -11.85
N GLN A 266 7.01 -0.18 -11.20
CA GLN A 266 7.39 1.22 -11.42
C GLN A 266 8.87 1.43 -11.06
N GLU A 267 9.34 0.71 -10.04
CA GLU A 267 10.75 0.71 -9.66
C GLU A 267 11.67 0.10 -10.71
N GLU A 268 11.31 -1.07 -11.24
CA GLU A 268 12.05 -1.76 -12.30
C GLU A 268 12.04 -1.01 -13.63
N MET A 269 10.93 -0.33 -13.96
CA MET A 269 10.82 0.46 -15.20
C MET A 269 11.57 1.79 -15.14
N GLN A 270 11.81 2.32 -13.93
CA GLN A 270 12.52 3.59 -13.72
C GLN A 270 13.58 3.44 -12.61
N PRO A 271 14.59 2.57 -12.78
CA PRO A 271 15.55 2.26 -11.73
C PRO A 271 16.37 3.50 -11.34
N SER A 272 16.59 4.44 -12.26
CA SER A 272 17.27 5.70 -11.97
C SER A 272 16.46 6.60 -11.03
N LEU A 273 15.13 6.69 -11.19
CA LEU A 273 14.25 7.49 -10.33
C LEU A 273 14.00 6.81 -8.99
N THR A 274 13.99 5.48 -8.94
CA THR A 274 13.84 4.72 -7.70
C THR A 274 15.11 4.69 -6.91
N GLU A 275 16.26 4.44 -7.54
CA GLU A 275 17.53 4.62 -6.86
C GLU A 275 17.68 6.05 -6.38
N LEU A 276 17.25 7.06 -7.16
CA LEU A 276 17.18 8.42 -6.69
C LEU A 276 16.22 8.55 -5.50
N ARG A 277 15.00 8.01 -5.55
CA ARG A 277 14.00 8.13 -4.47
C ARG A 277 14.40 7.39 -3.20
N ASP A 278 14.91 6.17 -3.27
CA ASP A 278 15.44 5.41 -2.14
C ASP A 278 16.73 6.05 -1.61
N LYS A 279 17.60 6.59 -2.48
CA LYS A 279 18.73 7.41 -2.05
C LYS A 279 18.28 8.77 -1.48
N MET A 280 17.15 9.33 -1.90
CA MET A 280 16.63 10.63 -1.40
C MET A 280 15.92 10.45 -0.06
N GLU A 281 15.14 9.39 0.08
CA GLU A 281 14.41 9.04 1.28
C GLU A 281 15.33 8.40 2.32
N HIS A 282 16.22 7.47 1.94
CA HIS A 282 17.00 6.61 2.85
C HIS A 282 18.47 6.41 2.37
N LYS A 283 19.25 7.50 2.23
CA LYS A 283 20.69 7.47 1.87
C LYS A 283 21.57 6.86 2.99
N GLY A 284 21.46 5.55 3.19
CA GLY A 284 22.16 4.75 4.20
C GLY A 284 21.41 3.44 4.48
N PRO A 285 22.05 2.41 5.07
CA PRO A 285 21.34 1.21 5.47
C PRO A 285 20.22 1.59 6.44
N VAL A 286 19.00 1.11 6.18
CA VAL A 286 17.88 1.28 7.08
C VAL A 286 18.23 0.66 8.43
N THR A 287 18.39 1.51 9.44
CA THR A 287 18.74 1.09 10.80
C THR A 287 17.49 0.74 11.59
N GLU A 288 17.66 -0.06 12.65
CA GLU A 288 16.57 -0.39 13.57
C GLU A 288 15.97 0.86 14.23
N ALA A 289 16.81 1.88 14.49
CA ALA A 289 16.39 3.13 15.09
C ALA A 289 15.45 3.96 14.21
N GLN A 290 15.41 3.70 12.90
CA GLN A 290 14.47 4.34 11.96
C GLN A 290 13.15 3.59 11.86
N CYS A 291 13.12 2.32 12.28
CA CYS A 291 11.95 1.48 12.21
C CYS A 291 11.09 1.61 13.48
N PHE A 292 9.86 1.16 13.36
CA PHE A 292 8.90 1.04 14.44
C PHE A 292 8.22 -0.33 14.41
N SER A 293 7.61 -0.73 15.52
CA SER A 293 6.89 -1.97 15.74
C SER A 293 5.39 -1.70 15.81
N LEU A 294 4.55 -2.67 15.46
CA LEU A 294 3.09 -2.47 15.54
C LEU A 294 2.57 -2.38 16.97
N ASP A 295 3.30 -2.98 17.91
CA ASP A 295 2.91 -3.05 19.31
C ASP A 295 3.31 -1.79 20.09
N GLU A 296 4.19 -0.93 19.55
CA GLU A 296 4.40 0.42 20.11
C GLU A 296 3.22 1.36 19.81
N ILE A 297 2.42 1.04 18.80
CA ILE A 297 1.27 1.85 18.35
C ILE A 297 0.03 1.55 19.19
N ASN A 298 -0.51 2.59 19.83
CA ASN A 298 -1.80 2.49 20.52
C ASN A 298 -2.97 2.66 19.54
N TRP A 299 -3.31 1.60 18.81
CA TRP A 299 -4.39 1.56 17.83
C TRP A 299 -5.77 1.95 18.40
N SER A 300 -6.00 1.77 19.71
CA SER A 300 -7.27 2.16 20.35
C SER A 300 -7.53 3.67 20.34
N LYS A 301 -6.48 4.50 20.12
CA LYS A 301 -6.60 5.95 20.01
C LYS A 301 -7.03 6.42 18.63
N LEU A 302 -6.96 5.57 17.61
CA LEU A 302 -7.24 5.94 16.23
C LEU A 302 -8.62 6.60 16.04
N PRO A 303 -9.74 6.07 16.58
CA PRO A 303 -11.05 6.69 16.40
C PRO A 303 -11.15 8.08 17.05
N GLU A 304 -10.55 8.26 18.23
CA GLU A 304 -10.51 9.53 18.95
C GLU A 304 -9.70 10.59 18.17
N MET A 305 -8.49 10.22 17.72
CA MET A 305 -7.63 11.10 16.93
C MET A 305 -8.27 11.47 15.59
N ARG A 306 -8.92 10.51 14.91
CA ARG A 306 -9.66 10.77 13.66
C ARG A 306 -10.74 11.81 13.86
N LYS A 307 -11.55 11.66 14.93
CA LYS A 307 -12.60 12.64 15.28
C LYS A 307 -11.98 14.01 15.56
N GLY A 308 -10.89 14.06 16.32
CA GLY A 308 -10.14 15.29 16.58
C GLY A 308 -9.63 15.96 15.30
N ALA A 309 -9.09 15.18 14.36
CA ALA A 309 -8.58 15.69 13.09
C ALA A 309 -9.70 16.33 12.26
N ILE A 310 -10.84 15.65 12.12
CA ILE A 310 -12.01 16.18 11.40
C ILE A 310 -12.52 17.48 12.05
N GLN A 311 -12.57 17.53 13.38
CA GLN A 311 -13.00 18.72 14.12
C GLN A 311 -12.04 19.91 13.93
N GLN A 312 -10.72 19.67 14.06
CA GLN A 312 -9.70 20.71 13.85
C GLN A 312 -9.73 21.28 12.43
N MET A 313 -10.17 20.49 11.46
CA MET A 313 -10.27 20.87 10.06
C MET A 313 -11.64 21.43 9.65
N GLY A 314 -12.51 21.74 10.61
CA GLY A 314 -13.79 22.41 10.37
C GLY A 314 -14.98 21.48 10.04
N GLY A 315 -14.87 20.18 10.34
CA GLY A 315 -16.00 19.24 10.35
C GLY A 315 -16.47 18.71 8.98
N THR A 316 -16.09 19.34 7.87
CA THR A 316 -16.54 18.97 6.51
C THR A 316 -15.49 18.23 5.68
N VAL A 317 -14.42 17.74 6.31
CA VAL A 317 -13.33 17.05 5.61
C VAL A 317 -13.48 15.54 5.68
N GLU A 318 -12.96 14.85 4.66
CA GLU A 318 -12.78 13.39 4.68
C GLU A 318 -11.32 13.07 5.04
N ILE A 319 -11.10 12.00 5.80
CA ILE A 319 -9.75 11.45 6.01
C ILE A 319 -9.45 10.52 4.84
N GLY A 320 -8.57 10.93 3.94
CA GLY A 320 -8.20 10.11 2.78
C GLY A 320 -7.12 9.08 3.11
N GLU A 321 -6.22 9.43 4.04
CA GLU A 321 -5.05 8.64 4.36
C GLU A 321 -4.58 8.93 5.79
N ILE A 322 -4.02 7.93 6.48
CA ILE A 322 -3.36 8.11 7.78
C ILE A 322 -1.97 7.49 7.69
N ASN A 323 -0.95 8.33 7.78
CA ASN A 323 0.44 7.92 7.76
C ASN A 323 0.98 7.73 9.18
N LEU A 324 1.70 6.63 9.40
CA LEU A 324 2.57 6.40 10.55
C LEU A 324 4.01 6.34 10.07
N ARG A 325 4.86 7.15 10.69
CA ARG A 325 6.31 7.14 10.46
C ARG A 325 7.05 7.56 11.72
N ARG A 326 8.25 7.02 11.92
CA ARG A 326 9.17 7.56 12.93
C ARG A 326 9.81 8.81 12.37
N ARG A 327 9.58 9.95 13.03
CA ARG A 327 10.16 11.21 12.57
C ARG A 327 11.66 11.22 12.85
N VAL A 328 12.44 11.46 11.82
CA VAL A 328 13.88 11.73 11.95
C VAL A 328 14.05 13.24 12.10
N GLY A 329 13.95 13.73 13.34
CA GLY A 329 14.22 15.12 13.70
C GLY A 329 15.57 15.27 14.41
N TYR A 330 16.17 16.46 14.33
CA TYR A 330 17.44 16.75 15.01
C TYR A 330 17.26 17.04 16.50
N ALA A 331 16.14 17.65 16.88
CA ALA A 331 15.85 18.04 18.26
C ALA A 331 14.70 17.27 18.91
N SER A 332 13.91 16.52 18.15
CA SER A 332 12.82 15.71 18.70
C SER A 332 13.31 14.26 18.88
N PRO A 333 13.02 13.59 20.01
CA PRO A 333 13.30 12.17 20.15
C PRO A 333 12.62 11.41 19.02
N LEU A 334 13.34 10.43 18.46
CA LEU A 334 12.83 9.54 17.44
C LEU A 334 11.56 8.86 17.94
N ALA A 335 10.39 9.41 17.60
CA ALA A 335 9.08 8.92 18.00
C ALA A 335 8.22 8.71 16.76
N VAL A 336 7.32 7.73 16.85
CA VAL A 336 6.32 7.53 15.82
C VAL A 336 5.28 8.64 15.92
N GLU A 337 4.88 9.18 14.78
CA GLU A 337 3.83 10.19 14.68
C GLU A 337 2.72 9.67 13.78
N TRP A 338 1.49 10.09 14.09
CA TRP A 338 0.32 9.91 13.24
C TRP A 338 0.13 11.16 12.40
N GLU A 339 -0.09 11.02 11.11
CA GLU A 339 -0.38 12.11 10.18
C GLU A 339 -1.66 11.80 9.42
N PHE A 340 -2.74 12.51 9.76
CA PHE A 340 -4.05 12.38 9.14
C PHE A 340 -4.11 13.32 7.94
N ILE A 341 -4.10 12.76 6.73
CA ILE A 341 -4.28 13.53 5.50
C ILE A 341 -5.77 13.69 5.25
N THR A 342 -6.21 14.94 5.26
CA THR A 342 -7.60 15.33 5.08
C THR A 342 -7.81 15.89 3.69
N ARG A 343 -8.97 15.61 3.10
CA ARG A 343 -9.36 16.10 1.78
C ARG A 343 -10.67 16.85 1.88
N ARG A 344 -10.73 17.99 1.19
CA ARG A 344 -11.95 18.76 0.95
C ARG A 344 -11.96 19.19 -0.52
N ARG A 345 -12.72 18.48 -1.36
CA ARG A 345 -12.68 18.69 -2.82
C ARG A 345 -11.24 18.51 -3.34
N PHE A 346 -10.68 19.53 -3.99
CA PHE A 346 -9.31 19.55 -4.53
C PHE A 346 -8.28 20.12 -3.55
N GLU A 347 -8.65 20.32 -2.28
CA GLU A 347 -7.80 20.87 -1.23
C GLU A 347 -7.36 19.74 -0.29
N GLU A 348 -6.06 19.70 0.03
CA GLU A 348 -5.48 18.76 0.98
C GLU A 348 -4.91 19.54 2.17
N GLY A 349 -5.14 19.01 3.36
CA GLY A 349 -4.53 19.49 4.60
C GLY A 349 -4.20 18.31 5.49
N PHE A 350 -3.53 18.55 6.61
CA PHE A 350 -3.14 17.45 7.51
C PHE A 350 -3.25 17.83 8.98
N VAL A 351 -3.36 16.81 9.82
CA VAL A 351 -3.25 16.94 11.28
C VAL A 351 -2.28 15.89 11.79
N GLN A 352 -1.32 16.30 12.62
CA GLN A 352 -0.35 15.39 13.22
C GLN A 352 -0.57 15.22 14.72
N TYR A 353 -0.40 13.98 15.18
CA TYR A 353 -0.48 13.61 16.59
C TYR A 353 0.75 12.80 17.01
N ASP A 354 1.14 12.95 18.28
CA ASP A 354 2.07 12.02 18.90
C ASP A 354 1.40 10.68 19.22
N MET A 355 2.19 9.73 19.76
CA MET A 355 1.72 8.41 20.16
C MET A 355 0.66 8.39 21.27
N LYS A 356 0.53 9.49 22.01
CA LYS A 356 -0.47 9.65 23.07
C LYS A 356 -1.75 10.29 22.56
N GLY A 357 -1.81 10.65 21.27
CA GLY A 357 -2.92 11.38 20.67
C GLY A 357 -2.93 12.87 20.98
N LYS A 358 -1.80 13.44 21.44
CA LYS A 358 -1.67 14.88 21.61
C LYS A 358 -1.38 15.51 20.24
N PRO A 359 -2.13 16.56 19.83
CA PRO A 359 -1.88 17.25 18.57
C PRO A 359 -0.50 17.91 18.60
N LEU A 360 0.26 17.75 17.53
CA LEU A 360 1.58 18.33 17.35
C LEU A 360 1.51 19.55 16.43
N ARG A 361 0.93 19.40 15.25
CA ARG A 361 0.73 20.48 14.25
C ARG A 361 -0.41 20.12 13.31
N PHE A 362 -0.96 21.12 12.62
CA PHE A 362 -1.94 20.92 11.57
C PHE A 362 -1.80 21.99 10.50
N GLN A 363 -2.34 21.69 9.32
CA GLN A 363 -2.46 22.59 8.20
C GLN A 363 -3.85 22.44 7.60
N LEU A 364 -4.60 23.55 7.50
CA LEU A 364 -5.90 23.59 6.86
C LEU A 364 -5.79 23.27 5.36
N PRO A 365 -6.86 22.74 4.71
CA PRO A 365 -6.80 22.43 3.29
C PRO A 365 -6.52 23.69 2.47
N LEU A 366 -5.44 23.68 1.70
CA LEU A 366 -5.08 24.79 0.80
C LEU A 366 -5.40 24.43 -0.65
N ARG A 367 -5.77 25.44 -1.44
CA ARG A 367 -5.90 25.28 -2.89
C ARG A 367 -4.53 25.04 -3.52
N PRO A 368 -4.38 24.06 -4.43
CA PRO A 368 -3.10 23.77 -5.09
C PRO A 368 -2.48 24.96 -5.82
N THR A 369 -3.29 25.92 -6.27
CA THR A 369 -2.87 27.05 -7.12
C THR A 369 -2.44 28.30 -6.35
N LEU A 370 -2.52 28.30 -5.01
CA LEU A 370 -2.21 29.46 -4.16
C LEU A 370 -1.27 29.04 -3.02
N LEU A 371 -0.10 28.51 -3.34
CA LEU A 371 0.94 28.37 -2.33
C LEU A 371 1.36 29.79 -1.87
N PRO A 372 1.36 30.06 -0.55
CA PRO A 372 1.80 31.36 -0.05
C PRO A 372 3.23 31.62 -0.49
N ASN A 373 3.53 32.84 -0.97
CA ASN A 373 4.88 33.23 -1.35
C ASN A 373 5.77 33.25 -0.10
N GLN A 374 6.69 32.28 0.07
CA GLN A 374 7.56 32.19 1.27
C GLN A 374 8.60 33.32 1.35
N LEU A 375 8.74 34.10 0.27
CA LEU A 375 9.56 35.29 0.31
C LEU A 375 8.89 36.39 1.14
N GLU A 376 7.55 36.42 1.24
CA GLU A 376 6.84 37.42 2.05
C GLU A 376 7.11 37.22 3.55
N PRO A 377 7.38 38.28 4.33
CA PRO A 377 7.84 38.14 5.72
C PRO A 377 6.94 37.29 6.60
N GLU A 378 5.61 37.40 6.46
CA GLU A 378 4.68 36.61 7.27
C GLU A 378 4.77 35.11 6.95
N ASN A 379 4.86 34.75 5.66
CA ASN A 379 5.02 33.35 5.25
C ASN A 379 6.42 32.83 5.60
N ALA A 380 7.46 33.64 5.41
CA ALA A 380 8.82 33.35 5.83
C ALA A 380 8.87 33.04 7.33
N ARG A 381 8.16 33.81 8.16
CA ARG A 381 8.06 33.58 9.60
C ARG A 381 7.41 32.24 9.92
N VAL A 382 6.32 31.89 9.21
CA VAL A 382 5.64 30.59 9.39
C VAL A 382 6.57 29.43 9.05
N ILE A 383 7.23 29.45 7.89
CA ILE A 383 8.12 28.36 7.46
C ILE A 383 9.39 28.28 8.32
N LEU A 384 9.95 29.41 8.75
CA LEU A 384 11.10 29.42 9.66
C LEU A 384 10.73 28.91 11.05
N ASN A 385 9.54 29.24 11.59
CA ASN A 385 9.07 28.63 12.84
C ASN A 385 8.91 27.11 12.69
N ALA A 386 8.40 26.62 11.56
CA ALA A 386 8.34 25.18 11.31
C ALA A 386 9.74 24.54 11.27
N ILE A 387 10.70 25.17 10.60
CA ILE A 387 12.11 24.71 10.59
C ILE A 387 12.68 24.72 12.01
N ARG A 388 12.41 25.77 12.80
CA ARG A 388 12.86 25.88 14.19
C ARG A 388 12.29 24.75 15.04
N ASP A 389 11.01 24.44 14.90
CA ASP A 389 10.35 23.41 15.70
C ASP A 389 10.87 22.00 15.32
N ASP A 390 11.21 21.79 14.05
CA ASP A 390 11.71 20.51 13.52
C ASP A 390 13.19 20.26 13.86
N PHE A 391 14.02 21.29 13.72
CA PHE A 391 15.46 21.19 13.98
C PHE A 391 15.83 21.51 15.41
N GLY A 392 15.04 22.32 16.12
CA GLY A 392 15.36 22.91 17.42
C GLY A 392 15.96 24.32 17.29
N PRO A 393 15.68 25.23 18.26
CA PRO A 393 16.06 26.64 18.18
C PRO A 393 17.57 26.90 18.20
N GLN A 394 18.35 25.96 18.73
CA GLN A 394 19.81 26.08 18.85
C GLN A 394 20.57 25.27 17.81
N THR A 395 19.86 24.62 16.88
CA THR A 395 20.50 23.76 15.90
C THR A 395 21.29 24.58 14.90
N ARG A 396 22.53 24.13 14.69
CA ARG A 396 23.46 24.74 13.75
C ARG A 396 23.15 24.21 12.35
N LEU A 397 22.84 25.14 11.46
CA LEU A 397 22.50 24.90 10.06
C LEU A 397 23.59 25.50 9.17
N ILE A 398 23.89 24.84 8.06
CA ILE A 398 24.83 25.33 7.05
C ILE A 398 24.21 26.52 6.31
N GLY A 399 22.92 26.44 5.99
CA GLY A 399 22.18 27.52 5.35
C GLY A 399 20.67 27.30 5.32
N ILE A 400 19.94 28.37 5.01
CA ILE A 400 18.50 28.33 4.71
C ILE A 400 18.26 29.10 3.41
N GLU A 401 17.61 28.49 2.44
CA GLU A 401 17.13 29.13 1.22
C GLU A 401 15.61 29.30 1.29
N LEU A 402 15.07 30.48 1.00
CA LEU A 402 13.64 30.70 0.79
C LEU A 402 13.40 30.91 -0.70
N ARG A 403 12.37 30.27 -1.25
CA ARG A 403 11.84 30.47 -2.62
C ARG A 403 10.37 30.88 -2.54
N LYS A 404 9.74 31.17 -3.68
CA LYS A 404 8.31 31.49 -3.70
C LYS A 404 7.44 30.38 -3.11
N ASP A 405 7.71 29.12 -3.42
CA ASP A 405 6.86 27.97 -3.10
C ASP A 405 7.35 27.09 -1.94
N GLN A 406 8.61 27.24 -1.54
CA GLN A 406 9.28 26.35 -0.59
C GLN A 406 10.47 27.03 0.10
N ALA A 407 11.01 26.39 1.13
CA ALA A 407 12.30 26.67 1.71
C ALA A 407 13.19 25.43 1.64
N TRP A 408 14.50 25.63 1.68
CA TRP A 408 15.49 24.57 1.76
C TRP A 408 16.37 24.83 2.95
N VAL A 409 16.67 23.79 3.72
CA VAL A 409 17.56 23.87 4.87
C VAL A 409 18.73 22.96 4.59
N THR A 410 19.95 23.47 4.71
CA THR A 410 21.14 22.65 4.65
C THR A 410 21.65 22.41 6.07
N ALA A 411 21.74 21.16 6.52
CA ALA A 411 22.15 20.80 7.87
C ALA A 411 22.93 19.47 7.89
N SER A 412 23.70 19.20 8.96
CA SER A 412 24.54 18.00 9.03
C SER A 412 23.92 16.89 9.87
N PRO A 413 23.44 15.77 9.29
CA PRO A 413 22.61 14.81 10.01
C PRO A 413 23.35 14.17 11.19
N PRO A 414 22.66 13.78 12.27
CA PRO A 414 23.31 13.17 13.44
C PRO A 414 24.18 11.94 13.11
N GLY A 415 23.81 11.17 12.09
CA GLY A 415 24.58 10.00 11.64
C GLY A 415 25.75 10.31 10.69
N HIS A 416 25.79 11.50 10.08
CA HIS A 416 26.88 11.96 9.20
C HIS A 416 27.19 13.43 9.49
N PRO A 417 27.71 13.75 10.69
CA PRO A 417 27.93 15.12 11.12
C PRO A 417 28.90 15.87 10.21
N GLU A 418 29.73 15.18 9.43
CA GLU A 418 30.70 15.74 8.50
C GLU A 418 30.10 16.22 7.16
N LYS A 419 28.88 15.79 6.82
CA LYS A 419 28.22 16.09 5.53
C LYS A 419 27.09 17.09 5.68
N GLY A 420 26.78 17.82 4.62
CA GLY A 420 25.63 18.74 4.51
C GLY A 420 24.50 18.14 3.70
N TRP A 421 23.34 18.00 4.30
CA TRP A 421 22.12 17.45 3.69
C TRP A 421 21.10 18.56 3.49
N GLU A 422 20.39 18.50 2.37
CA GLU A 422 19.29 19.40 2.03
C GLU A 422 17.94 18.81 2.45
N TYR A 423 17.18 19.64 3.15
CA TYR A 423 15.83 19.37 3.61
C TYR A 423 14.91 20.40 2.95
N GLY A 424 14.06 19.95 2.04
CA GLY A 424 13.01 20.78 1.44
C GLY A 424 11.85 20.96 2.41
N TYR A 425 11.33 22.16 2.50
CA TYR A 425 10.18 22.53 3.31
C TYR A 425 9.17 23.21 2.41
N SER A 426 7.93 22.74 2.39
CA SER A 426 6.83 23.54 1.87
C SER A 426 5.78 23.66 2.95
N LEU A 427 5.00 24.74 2.94
CA LEU A 427 3.89 24.85 3.88
C LEU A 427 2.91 23.70 3.71
N ARG A 428 2.79 23.13 2.49
CA ARG A 428 1.95 21.98 2.14
C ARG A 428 2.47 20.65 2.69
N ASP A 429 3.75 20.40 2.52
CA ASP A 429 4.32 19.07 2.71
C ASP A 429 5.10 18.92 4.02
N GLY A 430 5.35 20.02 4.72
CA GLY A 430 6.31 20.07 5.82
C GLY A 430 7.73 19.74 5.34
N MET A 431 8.55 19.24 6.26
CA MET A 431 9.92 18.79 5.95
C MET A 431 9.91 17.51 5.11
N LYS A 432 10.57 17.56 3.96
CA LYS A 432 10.97 16.43 3.11
C LYS A 432 12.49 16.41 2.99
N VAL A 433 13.12 15.26 3.23
CA VAL A 433 14.55 15.08 2.94
C VAL A 433 14.73 14.99 1.43
N TRP A 434 15.66 15.75 0.86
CA TRP A 434 15.91 15.73 -0.58
C TRP A 434 17.25 15.07 -0.92
N SER A 435 18.40 15.63 -0.52
CA SER A 435 19.67 15.04 -0.97
C SER A 435 20.90 15.45 -0.14
N ASP A 436 21.95 14.62 -0.19
CA ASP A 436 23.32 15.06 0.13
C ASP A 436 23.73 16.11 -0.90
N THR A 437 24.01 17.33 -0.42
CA THR A 437 24.38 18.46 -1.26
C THR A 437 25.83 18.39 -1.74
N GLY A 438 26.63 17.48 -1.19
CA GLY A 438 28.09 17.50 -1.33
C GLY A 438 28.75 18.68 -0.63
N VAL A 439 27.98 19.53 0.07
CA VAL A 439 28.51 20.62 0.89
C VAL A 439 29.07 20.01 2.16
N SER A 440 30.39 20.13 2.36
CA SER A 440 31.01 19.74 3.62
C SER A 440 30.52 20.63 4.75
N ARG A 441 30.33 20.05 5.95
CA ARG A 441 30.12 20.85 7.15
C ARG A 441 31.35 21.78 7.35
N PRO A 442 31.16 23.06 7.67
CA PRO A 442 32.27 23.93 8.05
C PRO A 442 33.03 23.35 9.25
N ASP A 443 34.35 23.50 9.30
CA ASP A 443 35.19 22.99 10.39
C ASP A 443 34.85 23.60 11.77
N ASN A 444 34.10 24.72 11.78
CA ASN A 444 33.78 25.48 12.96
C ASN A 444 32.30 25.89 13.00
N ASP A 445 31.61 25.54 14.09
CA ASP A 445 30.19 25.86 14.32
C ASP A 445 29.86 27.37 14.30
N THR A 446 30.85 28.25 14.54
CA THR A 446 30.66 29.72 14.41
C THR A 446 30.40 30.16 12.96
N GLN A 447 30.74 29.32 11.99
CA GLN A 447 30.47 29.53 10.56
C GLN A 447 29.10 28.97 10.13
N MET A 448 28.34 28.39 11.06
CA MET A 448 26.97 27.91 10.85
C MET A 448 25.98 28.93 11.40
N ILE A 449 24.74 28.89 10.93
CA ILE A 449 23.64 29.76 11.37
C ILE A 449 22.69 28.99 12.28
N ASN A 450 21.79 29.66 12.98
CA ASN A 450 20.60 29.02 13.55
C ASN A 450 19.32 29.75 13.11
N VAL A 451 18.17 29.12 13.30
CA VAL A 451 16.89 29.66 12.82
C VAL A 451 16.50 30.95 13.56
N GLU A 452 16.86 31.09 14.83
CA GLU A 452 16.60 32.30 15.63
C GLU A 452 17.35 33.53 15.09
N GLU A 453 18.56 33.35 14.57
CA GLU A 453 19.30 34.42 13.89
C GLU A 453 18.58 34.87 12.62
N VAL A 454 18.02 33.92 11.84
CA VAL A 454 17.29 34.21 10.60
C VAL A 454 15.94 34.86 10.90
N LEU A 455 15.22 34.40 11.93
CA LEU A 455 13.94 34.99 12.36
C LEU A 455 14.05 36.47 12.73
N LYS A 456 15.19 36.91 13.28
CA LYS A 456 15.47 38.33 13.57
C LYS A 456 15.60 39.19 12.31
N MET A 457 15.95 38.59 11.18
CA MET A 457 16.10 39.28 9.90
C MET A 457 14.80 39.36 9.08
N VAL A 458 13.77 38.59 9.46
CA VAL A 458 12.52 38.50 8.70
C VAL A 458 11.86 39.87 8.54
N ASP A 459 11.84 40.68 9.59
CA ASP A 459 11.23 42.02 9.54
C ASP A 459 12.00 43.00 8.64
N ALA A 460 13.31 42.77 8.47
CA ALA A 460 14.15 43.56 7.57
C ALA A 460 14.08 43.07 6.11
N LEU A 461 13.47 41.90 5.82
CA LEU A 461 13.48 41.33 4.47
C LEU A 461 12.86 42.26 3.44
N ASN A 462 11.76 42.95 3.76
CA ASN A 462 11.12 43.83 2.80
C ASN A 462 12.02 45.01 2.40
N ASP A 463 12.67 45.65 3.36
CA ASP A 463 13.64 46.72 3.08
C ASP A 463 14.83 46.21 2.26
N LEU A 464 15.41 45.08 2.66
CA LEU A 464 16.54 44.47 1.95
C LEU A 464 16.18 44.02 0.54
N LYS A 465 14.97 43.49 0.31
CA LYS A 465 14.47 43.15 -1.03
C LYS A 465 14.40 44.38 -1.92
N GLN A 466 13.84 45.49 -1.43
CA GLN A 466 13.73 46.72 -2.20
C GLN A 466 15.12 47.28 -2.55
N LYS A 467 16.05 47.24 -1.60
CA LYS A 467 17.46 47.59 -1.85
C LYS A 467 18.10 46.68 -2.89
N ALA A 468 17.87 45.37 -2.83
CA ALA A 468 18.39 44.41 -3.79
C ALA A 468 17.87 44.65 -5.21
N LEU A 469 16.56 44.91 -5.34
CA LEU A 469 15.93 45.23 -6.63
C LEU A 469 16.48 46.53 -7.21
N ALA A 470 16.72 47.55 -6.37
CA ALA A 470 17.34 48.80 -6.79
C ALA A 470 18.77 48.59 -7.31
N GLN A 471 19.56 47.70 -6.69
CA GLN A 471 20.90 47.35 -7.19
C GLN A 471 20.84 46.56 -8.50
N ALA A 472 19.85 45.66 -8.65
CA ALA A 472 19.68 44.86 -9.87
C ALA A 472 19.12 45.67 -11.05
N THR A 473 18.65 46.90 -10.85
CA THR A 473 18.00 47.78 -11.86
C THR A 473 16.62 47.28 -12.34
N GLU A 474 16.43 45.98 -12.52
CA GLU A 474 15.18 45.34 -12.93
C GLU A 474 15.16 43.85 -12.52
N GLY A 475 13.98 43.23 -12.52
CA GLY A 475 13.79 41.79 -12.27
C GLY A 475 12.90 41.47 -11.08
N GLU A 476 12.81 40.20 -10.72
CA GLU A 476 12.09 39.71 -9.54
C GLU A 476 12.99 38.88 -8.63
N ILE A 477 12.71 38.92 -7.32
CA ILE A 477 13.41 38.04 -6.37
C ILE A 477 12.89 36.62 -6.57
N GLU A 478 13.77 35.70 -6.97
CA GLU A 478 13.46 34.27 -7.08
C GLU A 478 13.73 33.52 -5.79
N ARG A 479 14.81 33.89 -5.09
CA ARG A 479 15.23 33.25 -3.83
C ARG A 479 16.02 34.17 -2.91
N VAL A 480 15.99 33.84 -1.62
CA VAL A 480 16.75 34.50 -0.55
C VAL A 480 17.53 33.43 0.22
N ASN A 481 18.85 33.58 0.27
CA ASN A 481 19.75 32.65 0.93
C ASN A 481 20.34 33.25 2.21
N PHE A 482 20.26 32.51 3.31
CA PHE A 482 20.86 32.83 4.61
C PHE A 482 22.02 31.88 4.88
N TYR A 483 23.22 32.41 5.09
CA TYR A 483 24.41 31.61 5.41
C TYR A 483 25.51 32.46 6.04
N ARG A 484 26.48 31.82 6.71
CA ARG A 484 27.77 32.44 7.13
C ARG A 484 28.96 31.93 6.31
N TYR A 485 28.83 30.72 5.79
CA TYR A 485 29.87 30.03 5.04
C TYR A 485 29.44 29.73 3.61
N ARG A 486 30.30 30.11 2.66
CA ARG A 486 30.41 29.46 1.35
C ARG A 486 31.85 29.03 1.14
N PRO A 487 32.14 27.97 0.35
CA PRO A 487 33.50 27.51 0.07
C PRO A 487 34.48 28.59 -0.43
N ARG A 488 33.98 29.75 -0.90
CA ARG A 488 34.78 30.88 -1.40
C ARG A 488 34.57 32.20 -0.64
N ALA A 489 33.76 32.22 0.42
CA ALA A 489 33.48 33.43 1.21
C ALA A 489 33.19 33.06 2.67
N GLN A 490 34.03 33.55 3.58
CA GLN A 490 33.84 33.39 5.02
C GLN A 490 33.46 34.74 5.62
N SER A 491 32.33 34.78 6.32
CA SER A 491 31.87 35.97 7.05
C SER A 491 31.62 35.60 8.51
N LYS A 492 32.01 36.50 9.42
CA LYS A 492 31.61 36.42 10.84
C LYS A 492 30.13 36.81 11.03
N LEU A 493 29.59 37.60 10.11
CA LEU A 493 28.21 38.05 10.10
C LEU A 493 27.34 37.11 9.26
N LEU A 494 26.07 37.00 9.64
CA LEU A 494 25.06 36.34 8.81
C LEU A 494 24.94 37.13 7.49
N LEU A 495 25.01 36.42 6.37
CA LEU A 495 24.84 36.97 5.03
C LEU A 495 23.43 36.63 4.53
N ILE A 496 22.81 37.60 3.84
CA ILE A 496 21.53 37.47 3.15
C ILE A 496 21.77 37.77 1.67
N GLU A 497 21.73 36.72 0.84
CA GLU A 497 21.89 36.83 -0.61
C GLU A 497 20.54 36.74 -1.33
N PHE A 498 20.20 37.79 -2.06
CA PHE A 498 19.05 37.86 -2.94
C PHE A 498 19.47 37.45 -4.34
N THR A 499 18.81 36.44 -4.93
CA THR A 499 18.94 36.17 -6.36
C THR A 499 17.80 36.85 -7.09
N VAL A 500 18.14 37.84 -7.91
CA VAL A 500 17.22 38.61 -8.75
C VAL A 500 17.27 38.06 -10.17
N SER A 501 16.14 37.64 -10.71
CA SER A 501 16.01 37.12 -12.06
C SER A 501 15.47 38.16 -13.02
N LYS A 502 16.13 38.27 -14.17
CA LYS A 502 15.76 39.12 -15.30
C LYS A 502 15.29 38.28 -16.50
N GLY A 503 14.69 37.13 -16.22
CA GLY A 503 14.26 36.13 -17.22
C GLY A 503 15.11 34.85 -17.18
N ILE A 504 14.85 33.95 -18.12
CA ILE A 504 15.23 32.51 -18.06
C ILE A 504 16.75 32.26 -17.87
N ALA A 505 17.63 33.18 -18.25
CA ALA A 505 19.08 32.97 -18.23
C ALA A 505 19.90 34.00 -17.43
N ASN A 506 19.29 35.08 -16.94
CA ASN A 506 20.04 36.20 -16.35
C ASN A 506 19.65 36.38 -14.88
N THR A 507 20.53 35.93 -13.98
CA THR A 507 20.37 36.14 -12.54
C THR A 507 21.49 37.00 -11.97
N VAL A 508 21.15 37.87 -11.03
CA VAL A 508 22.09 38.74 -10.30
C VAL A 508 21.97 38.42 -8.82
N GLY A 509 23.10 38.09 -8.17
CA GLY A 509 23.18 37.92 -6.72
C GLY A 509 23.54 39.22 -6.05
N VAL A 510 22.70 39.69 -5.12
CA VAL A 510 22.96 40.88 -4.27
C VAL A 510 23.03 40.44 -2.82
N THR A 511 24.15 40.69 -2.15
CA THR A 511 24.39 40.19 -0.79
C THR A 511 24.50 41.31 0.22
N TYR A 512 23.75 41.21 1.31
CA TYR A 512 23.86 42.06 2.48
C TYR A 512 24.38 41.26 3.67
N ASP A 513 25.02 41.93 4.63
CA ASP A 513 25.24 41.35 5.95
C ASP A 513 24.04 41.61 6.88
N SER A 514 24.05 41.01 8.07
CA SER A 514 22.99 41.16 9.08
C SER A 514 22.84 42.58 9.65
N THR A 515 23.73 43.51 9.31
CA THR A 515 23.59 44.94 9.62
C THR A 515 22.91 45.73 8.49
N GLY A 516 22.60 45.07 7.37
CA GLY A 516 22.01 45.67 6.19
C GLY A 516 23.01 46.36 5.27
N ARG A 517 24.32 46.16 5.48
CA ARG A 517 25.36 46.71 4.62
C ARG A 517 25.56 45.82 3.39
N LEU A 518 25.67 46.45 2.22
CA LEU A 518 25.97 45.76 0.96
C LEU A 518 27.38 45.15 1.03
N VAL A 519 27.48 43.87 0.71
CA VAL A 519 28.72 43.10 0.66
C VAL A 519 29.15 42.83 -0.77
N ARG A 520 28.20 42.44 -1.63
CA ARG A 520 28.45 42.08 -3.03
C ARG A 520 27.25 42.40 -3.91
#